data_AF-A0ABD0XYR2-F1
#
_entry.id   AF-A0ABD0XYR2-F1
#
_cell.length_a   1.000
_cell.length_b   1.000
_cell.length_c   1.000
_cell.angle_alpha   90.00
_cell.angle_beta   90.00
_cell.angle_gamma   90.00
#
_symmetry.space_group_name_H-M   'P 1'
#
loop_
_entity.id
_entity.type
_entity.pdbx_description
1 polymer ?
#
loop_
_entity_poly.entity_id
_entity_poly.type
_entity_poly.pdbx_seq_one_letter_code
_entity_poly.pdbx_strand_id
1 'polypeptide(L)'
;MIGRTLRQVYERGVAKGLFRSKYQRSLYNVDRLAAKPWWTQEQTTYRQFFKKLEANWKTIRDEGLSALKSIGAFRDEAENLRDFGDWKQFELYARGVKYAQNCRKAPVTCSLIEEFEPARSCRRGQSKFSVMHPETHVWPHCGPTNCRLRAHLGLVVPPGTHIRVAEKTGTWVEGKVIVFDDSFEHEVWHNGTSFRLVLIVDVWHPDLTKQERTSLSPI
;
A
#
# COMPACT_ATOMS: atom_id res chain seq x y z
N MET A 1 7.34 -3.86 38.78
CA MET A 1 7.35 -4.73 37.58
C MET A 1 8.00 -3.96 36.45
N ILE A 2 9.19 -4.37 36.02
CA ILE A 2 10.01 -3.65 35.04
C ILE A 2 9.29 -3.68 33.68
N GLY A 3 8.92 -2.51 33.17
CA GLY A 3 8.28 -2.33 31.87
C GLY A 3 9.15 -2.90 30.77
N ARG A 4 8.67 -3.94 30.09
CA ARG A 4 9.34 -4.48 28.90
C ARG A 4 9.22 -3.47 27.77
N THR A 5 10.29 -3.27 27.02
CA THR A 5 10.22 -2.44 25.83
C THR A 5 9.40 -3.16 24.75
N LEU A 6 8.68 -2.41 23.91
CA LEU A 6 7.87 -2.96 22.80
C LEU A 6 8.69 -3.93 21.93
N ARG A 7 9.96 -3.60 21.69
CA ARG A 7 10.91 -4.41 20.93
C ARG A 7 11.14 -5.80 21.54
N GLN A 8 11.27 -5.90 22.87
CA GLN A 8 11.43 -7.18 23.56
C GLN A 8 10.19 -8.07 23.39
N VAL A 9 9.00 -7.48 23.30
CA VAL A 9 7.76 -8.22 23.03
C VAL A 9 7.80 -8.85 21.64
N TYR A 10 8.20 -8.07 20.62
CA TYR A 10 8.32 -8.60 19.25
C TYR A 10 9.41 -9.65 19.10
N GLU A 11 10.59 -9.44 19.69
CA GLU A 11 11.68 -10.43 19.67
C GLU A 11 11.25 -11.74 20.35
N ARG A 12 10.48 -11.67 21.44
CA ARG A 12 9.89 -12.88 22.06
C ARG A 12 8.82 -13.54 21.18
N GLY A 13 8.02 -12.75 20.45
CA GLY A 13 7.07 -13.27 19.47
C GLY A 13 7.76 -14.06 18.36
N VAL A 14 8.90 -13.57 17.86
CA VAL A 14 9.76 -14.28 16.91
C VAL A 14 10.30 -15.57 17.50
N ALA A 15 10.85 -15.54 18.70
CA ALA A 15 11.37 -16.74 19.37
C ALA A 15 10.30 -17.83 19.61
N LYS A 16 9.02 -17.44 19.64
CA LYS A 16 7.86 -18.34 19.73
C LYS A 16 7.26 -18.75 18.38
N GLY A 17 7.84 -18.30 17.26
CA GLY A 17 7.32 -18.57 15.92
C GLY A 17 6.02 -17.82 15.57
N LEU A 18 5.62 -16.82 16.36
CA LEU A 18 4.41 -16.02 16.09
C LEU A 18 4.63 -15.00 14.96
N PHE A 19 5.85 -14.48 14.85
CA PHE A 19 6.23 -13.48 13.86
C PHE A 19 7.45 -13.97 13.08
N ARG A 20 7.52 -13.58 11.81
CA ARG A 20 8.65 -13.92 10.93
C ARG A 20 9.92 -13.20 11.34
N SER A 21 9.79 -11.95 11.76
CA SER A 21 10.86 -11.17 12.35
C SER A 21 10.29 -10.09 13.26
N LYS A 22 11.17 -9.37 13.98
CA LYS A 22 10.75 -8.24 14.80
C LYS A 22 10.10 -7.12 13.97
N TYR A 23 10.39 -7.06 12.66
CA TYR A 23 9.81 -6.07 11.73
C TYR A 23 8.65 -6.64 10.91
N GLN A 24 8.63 -7.92 10.56
CA GLN A 24 7.60 -8.52 9.70
C GLN A 24 6.64 -9.38 10.53
N ARG A 25 5.45 -8.84 10.81
CA ARG A 25 4.52 -9.37 11.83
C ARG A 25 3.12 -9.64 11.30
N SER A 26 2.95 -9.74 9.98
CA SER A 26 1.74 -10.25 9.36
C SER A 26 1.40 -11.66 9.87
N LEU A 27 0.11 -12.03 9.85
CA LEU A 27 -0.37 -13.30 10.40
C LEU A 27 -0.81 -14.30 9.32
N TYR A 28 -1.20 -13.84 8.15
CA TYR A 28 -1.69 -14.69 7.07
C TYR A 28 -0.63 -14.87 5.99
N ASN A 29 0.30 -15.80 6.20
CA ASN A 29 1.54 -15.86 5.42
C ASN A 29 1.70 -17.12 4.55
N VAL A 30 2.62 -17.04 3.60
CA VAL A 30 3.22 -18.18 2.90
C VAL A 30 4.72 -18.22 3.19
N ASP A 31 5.21 -19.34 3.71
CA ASP A 31 6.54 -19.47 4.35
C ASP A 31 7.73 -19.18 3.42
N ARG A 32 7.66 -19.68 2.19
CA ARG A 32 8.76 -19.61 1.22
C ARG A 32 8.97 -18.25 0.53
N LEU A 33 8.08 -17.27 0.73
CA LEU A 33 8.16 -15.99 0.00
C LEU A 33 9.37 -15.17 0.45
N ALA A 34 10.09 -14.59 -0.51
CA ALA A 34 11.19 -13.68 -0.23
C ALA A 34 10.71 -12.48 0.61
N ALA A 35 11.48 -12.09 1.62
CA ALA A 35 11.10 -11.02 2.55
C ALA A 35 12.10 -9.87 2.47
N LYS A 36 11.63 -8.71 1.98
CA LYS A 36 12.41 -7.47 1.93
C LYS A 36 11.48 -6.29 2.22
N PRO A 37 11.90 -5.31 3.04
CA PRO A 37 11.06 -4.14 3.31
C PRO A 37 10.85 -3.29 2.05
N TRP A 38 11.92 -3.03 1.29
CA TRP A 38 11.88 -2.24 0.07
C TRP A 38 12.22 -3.10 -1.15
N TRP A 39 11.49 -2.87 -2.24
CA TRP A 39 11.64 -3.61 -3.50
C TRP A 39 11.92 -2.63 -4.64
N THR A 40 12.88 -2.99 -5.49
CA THR A 40 13.04 -2.36 -6.80
C THR A 40 12.01 -2.92 -7.77
N GLN A 41 11.64 -2.14 -8.80
CA GLN A 41 10.68 -2.57 -9.81
C GLN A 41 11.15 -3.82 -10.58
N GLU A 42 12.46 -4.01 -10.70
CA GLU A 42 13.10 -5.16 -11.32
C GLU A 42 12.91 -6.43 -10.47
N GLN A 43 13.08 -6.31 -9.14
CA GLN A 43 12.93 -7.43 -8.22
C GLN A 43 11.49 -7.98 -8.16
N THR A 44 10.48 -7.18 -8.51
CA THR A 44 9.08 -7.64 -8.50
C THR A 44 8.69 -8.40 -9.76
N THR A 45 9.52 -8.46 -10.79
CA THR A 45 9.16 -8.93 -12.16
C THR A 45 8.05 -8.11 -12.85
N TYR A 46 7.51 -7.07 -12.21
CA TYR A 46 6.38 -6.27 -12.68
C TYR A 46 6.78 -4.90 -13.21
N ARG A 47 8.07 -4.70 -13.51
CA ARG A 47 8.62 -3.43 -14.01
C ARG A 47 7.82 -2.80 -15.15
N GLN A 48 7.37 -3.61 -16.12
CA GLN A 48 6.61 -3.09 -17.27
C GLN A 48 5.27 -2.46 -16.85
N PHE A 49 4.58 -3.07 -15.88
CA PHE A 49 3.35 -2.53 -15.33
C PHE A 49 3.60 -1.21 -14.59
N PHE A 50 4.63 -1.16 -13.74
CA PHE A 50 4.97 0.08 -13.03
C PHE A 50 5.38 1.20 -14.00
N LYS A 51 6.13 0.89 -15.07
CA LYS A 51 6.42 1.85 -16.14
C LYS A 51 5.17 2.36 -16.84
N LYS A 52 4.15 1.52 -17.06
CA LYS A 52 2.86 1.98 -17.61
C LYS A 52 2.17 2.96 -16.66
N LEU A 53 2.16 2.68 -15.35
CA LEU A 53 1.62 3.61 -14.35
C LEU A 53 2.39 4.93 -14.34
N GLU A 54 3.72 4.88 -14.32
CA GLU A 54 4.58 6.07 -14.39
C GLU A 54 4.38 6.85 -15.70
N ALA A 55 4.17 6.20 -16.84
CA ALA A 55 3.93 6.89 -18.10
C ALA A 55 2.57 7.62 -18.14
N ASN A 56 1.57 7.12 -17.41
CA ASN A 56 0.21 7.66 -17.38
C ASN A 56 -0.09 8.48 -16.12
N TRP A 57 0.94 8.83 -15.33
CA TRP A 57 0.76 9.38 -13.98
C TRP A 57 -0.05 10.68 -13.93
N LYS A 58 0.05 11.54 -14.94
CA LYS A 58 -0.71 12.80 -15.01
C LYS A 58 -2.19 12.53 -15.19
N THR A 59 -2.56 11.63 -16.10
CA THR A 59 -3.95 11.21 -16.30
C THR A 59 -4.52 10.57 -15.03
N ILE A 60 -3.74 9.69 -14.40
CA ILE A 60 -4.12 9.06 -13.12
C ILE A 60 -4.32 10.12 -12.02
N ARG A 61 -3.41 11.10 -11.93
CA ARG A 61 -3.51 12.23 -10.98
C ARG A 61 -4.78 13.02 -11.24
N ASP A 62 -5.07 13.36 -12.48
CA ASP A 62 -6.21 14.20 -12.85
C ASP A 62 -7.55 13.48 -12.56
N GLU A 63 -7.64 12.17 -12.77
CA GLU A 63 -8.77 11.34 -12.33
C GLU A 63 -8.91 11.33 -10.80
N GLY A 64 -7.80 11.15 -10.07
CA GLY A 64 -7.79 11.19 -8.61
C GLY A 64 -8.22 12.56 -8.04
N LEU A 65 -7.77 13.66 -8.64
CA LEU A 65 -8.15 15.02 -8.27
C LEU A 65 -9.63 15.32 -8.60
N SER A 66 -10.13 14.81 -9.73
CA SER A 66 -11.54 14.91 -10.09
C SER A 66 -12.43 14.14 -9.11
N ALA A 67 -12.03 12.92 -8.73
CA ALA A 67 -12.71 12.13 -7.71
C ALA A 67 -12.68 12.81 -6.34
N LEU A 68 -11.59 13.49 -5.97
CA LEU A 68 -11.47 14.21 -4.69
C LEU A 68 -12.47 15.36 -4.55
N LYS A 69 -12.84 16.00 -5.67
CA LYS A 69 -13.88 17.05 -5.71
C LYS A 69 -15.30 16.50 -5.60
N SER A 70 -15.49 15.20 -5.84
CA SER A 70 -16.80 14.56 -5.78
C SER A 70 -17.21 14.28 -4.34
N ILE A 71 -18.33 14.85 -3.91
CA ILE A 71 -18.86 14.67 -2.54
C ILE A 71 -19.04 13.16 -2.25
N GLY A 72 -18.51 12.72 -1.10
CA GLY A 72 -18.65 11.35 -0.61
C GLY A 72 -17.84 10.28 -1.36
N ALA A 73 -16.99 10.65 -2.33
CA ALA A 73 -16.13 9.69 -3.02
C ALA A 73 -15.02 9.18 -2.09
N PHE A 74 -14.28 10.09 -1.46
CA PHE A 74 -13.27 9.74 -0.47
C PHE A 74 -13.92 9.50 0.89
N ARG A 75 -13.58 8.37 1.51
CA ARG A 75 -14.05 7.95 2.84
C ARG A 75 -12.86 7.86 3.78
N ASP A 76 -13.10 8.04 5.07
CA ASP A 76 -12.07 7.86 6.08
C ASP A 76 -11.44 6.46 6.00
N GLU A 77 -10.16 6.40 6.31
CA GLU A 77 -9.47 5.12 6.47
C GLU A 77 -10.07 4.35 7.65
N ALA A 78 -10.30 3.04 7.46
CA ALA A 78 -11.17 2.23 8.31
C ALA A 78 -10.44 1.41 9.39
N GLU A 79 -9.11 1.32 9.35
CA GLU A 79 -8.33 0.41 10.19
C GLU A 79 -7.89 1.02 11.54
N ASN A 80 -8.40 2.20 11.94
CA ASN A 80 -8.03 2.89 13.19
C ASN A 80 -6.50 3.04 13.39
N LEU A 81 -5.76 3.15 12.28
CA LEU A 81 -4.30 3.24 12.28
C LEU A 81 -3.79 4.68 12.45
N ARG A 82 -4.67 5.65 12.25
CA ARG A 82 -4.36 7.08 12.36
C ARG A 82 -4.23 7.46 13.83
N ASP A 83 -3.12 8.10 14.15
CA ASP A 83 -2.90 8.75 15.45
C ASP A 83 -3.69 10.07 15.50
N PHE A 84 -3.35 10.98 14.59
CA PHE A 84 -4.03 12.27 14.40
C PHE A 84 -4.00 12.69 12.92
N GLY A 85 -4.79 13.69 12.56
CA GLY A 85 -4.88 14.26 11.21
C GLY A 85 -6.06 13.76 10.37
N ASP A 86 -5.98 13.93 9.05
CA ASP A 86 -7.02 13.53 8.09
C ASP A 86 -6.44 12.66 6.97
N TRP A 87 -6.97 11.44 6.88
CA TRP A 87 -6.51 10.40 5.96
C TRP A 87 -7.73 9.71 5.36
N LYS A 88 -7.87 9.81 4.04
CA LYS A 88 -9.01 9.28 3.31
C LYS A 88 -8.58 8.47 2.09
N GLN A 89 -9.49 7.62 1.65
CA GLN A 89 -9.28 6.71 0.53
C GLN A 89 -10.47 6.64 -0.41
N PHE A 90 -10.17 6.38 -1.69
CA PHE A 90 -11.16 6.13 -2.74
C PHE A 90 -10.79 4.82 -3.45
N GLU A 91 -11.49 3.74 -3.08
CA GLU A 91 -11.19 2.38 -3.51
C GLU A 91 -11.69 2.10 -4.94
N LEU A 92 -10.82 1.57 -5.78
CA LEU A 92 -11.14 1.13 -7.14
C LEU A 92 -11.33 -0.40 -7.19
N TYR A 93 -10.46 -1.10 -6.46
CA TYR A 93 -10.52 -2.55 -6.27
C TYR A 93 -10.26 -2.88 -4.79
N ALA A 94 -10.97 -3.86 -4.27
CA ALA A 94 -10.68 -4.46 -2.98
C ALA A 94 -10.96 -5.96 -3.05
N ARG A 95 -10.06 -6.77 -2.49
CA ARG A 95 -10.21 -8.24 -2.46
C ARG A 95 -10.46 -8.84 -3.83
N GLY A 96 -9.78 -8.32 -4.86
CA GLY A 96 -9.93 -8.76 -6.26
C GLY A 96 -11.28 -8.41 -6.91
N VAL A 97 -12.10 -7.57 -6.26
CA VAL A 97 -13.40 -7.13 -6.76
C VAL A 97 -13.31 -5.66 -7.19
N LYS A 98 -13.80 -5.37 -8.40
CA LYS A 98 -13.87 -4.03 -8.98
C LYS A 98 -15.07 -3.25 -8.45
N TYR A 99 -14.84 -2.02 -8.01
CA TYR A 99 -15.91 -1.09 -7.66
C TYR A 99 -16.33 -0.28 -8.88
N ALA A 100 -17.29 -0.83 -9.63
CA ALA A 100 -17.71 -0.29 -10.93
C ALA A 100 -18.08 1.20 -10.90
N GLN A 101 -18.78 1.67 -9.86
CA GLN A 101 -19.14 3.08 -9.73
C GLN A 101 -17.92 3.98 -9.54
N ASN A 102 -16.92 3.53 -8.79
CA ASN A 102 -15.69 4.28 -8.55
C ASN A 102 -14.81 4.27 -9.81
N CYS A 103 -14.73 3.14 -10.50
CA CYS A 103 -14.02 3.05 -11.78
C CYS A 103 -14.62 3.89 -12.90
N ARG A 104 -15.92 4.24 -12.86
CA ARG A 104 -16.48 5.23 -13.80
C ARG A 104 -15.89 6.63 -13.61
N LYS A 105 -15.39 6.95 -12.41
CA LYS A 105 -14.74 8.23 -12.09
C LYS A 105 -13.23 8.22 -12.37
N ALA A 106 -12.65 7.05 -12.56
CA ALA A 106 -11.23 6.87 -12.89
C ALA A 106 -11.04 5.78 -13.98
N PRO A 107 -11.64 5.97 -15.18
CA PRO A 107 -11.70 4.94 -16.22
C PRO A 107 -10.31 4.52 -16.73
N VAL A 108 -9.37 5.45 -16.94
CA VAL A 108 -8.02 5.15 -17.40
C VAL A 108 -7.26 4.38 -16.33
N THR A 109 -7.32 4.84 -15.08
CA THR A 109 -6.67 4.16 -13.94
C THR A 109 -7.20 2.73 -13.79
N CYS A 110 -8.52 2.54 -13.84
CA CYS A 110 -9.09 1.19 -13.75
C CYS A 110 -8.78 0.32 -14.97
N SER A 111 -8.66 0.89 -16.18
CA SER A 111 -8.24 0.12 -17.36
C SER A 111 -6.82 -0.43 -17.20
N LEU A 112 -5.89 0.40 -16.71
CA LEU A 112 -4.49 -0.01 -16.48
C LEU A 112 -4.39 -1.13 -15.42
N ILE A 113 -5.19 -1.06 -14.35
CA ILE A 113 -5.26 -2.11 -13.34
C ILE A 113 -5.88 -3.39 -13.93
N GLU A 114 -6.96 -3.28 -14.71
CA GLU A 114 -7.67 -4.42 -15.32
C GLU A 114 -6.80 -5.20 -16.32
N GLU A 115 -5.88 -4.55 -17.02
CA GLU A 115 -4.93 -5.22 -17.91
C GLU A 115 -3.91 -6.09 -17.14
N PHE A 116 -3.70 -5.83 -15.85
CA PHE A 116 -2.65 -6.45 -15.07
C PHE A 116 -3.19 -7.42 -14.02
N GLU A 117 -3.17 -8.72 -14.38
CA GLU A 117 -3.69 -9.81 -13.53
C GLU A 117 -3.22 -9.74 -12.08
N PRO A 118 -1.91 -9.56 -11.77
CA PRO A 118 -1.44 -9.56 -10.39
C PRO A 118 -2.01 -8.44 -9.52
N ALA A 119 -2.47 -7.33 -10.09
CA ALA A 119 -3.17 -6.27 -9.37
C ALA A 119 -4.68 -6.53 -9.32
N ARG A 120 -5.33 -6.73 -10.49
CA ARG A 120 -6.80 -6.86 -10.55
C ARG A 120 -7.33 -8.06 -9.76
N SER A 121 -6.57 -9.15 -9.70
CA SER A 121 -6.98 -10.40 -9.04
C SER A 121 -6.47 -10.50 -7.60
N CYS A 122 -5.80 -9.46 -7.07
CA CYS A 122 -5.21 -9.49 -5.74
C CYS A 122 -6.29 -9.55 -4.65
N ARG A 123 -6.72 -10.76 -4.29
CA ARG A 123 -7.77 -11.02 -3.29
C ARG A 123 -7.35 -10.67 -1.85
N ARG A 124 -6.06 -10.43 -1.65
CA ARG A 124 -5.48 -9.99 -0.38
C ARG A 124 -5.02 -8.54 -0.42
N GLY A 125 -5.40 -7.78 -1.44
CA GLY A 125 -4.95 -6.42 -1.69
C GLY A 125 -6.08 -5.47 -2.08
N GLN A 126 -5.70 -4.22 -2.28
CA GLN A 126 -6.56 -3.15 -2.76
C GLN A 126 -5.84 -2.29 -3.80
N SER A 127 -6.60 -1.66 -4.68
CA SER A 127 -6.13 -0.54 -5.49
C SER A 127 -6.99 0.67 -5.19
N LYS A 128 -6.39 1.77 -4.75
CA LYS A 128 -7.12 2.94 -4.22
C LYS A 128 -6.31 4.21 -4.34
N PHE A 129 -6.99 5.33 -4.55
CA PHE A 129 -6.38 6.64 -4.31
C PHE A 129 -6.36 6.90 -2.80
N SER A 130 -5.25 7.44 -2.30
CA SER A 130 -5.09 7.78 -0.89
C SER A 130 -4.64 9.23 -0.75
N VAL A 131 -5.48 10.02 -0.09
CA VAL A 131 -5.22 11.43 0.22
C VAL A 131 -4.93 11.58 1.71
N MET A 132 -3.86 12.29 2.03
CA MET A 132 -3.46 12.59 3.39
C MET A 132 -3.24 14.09 3.50
N HIS A 133 -3.81 14.72 4.53
CA HIS A 133 -3.68 16.15 4.76
C HIS A 133 -2.50 16.49 5.68
N PRO A 134 -2.06 17.76 5.73
CA PRO A 134 -1.13 18.27 6.74
C PRO A 134 -1.44 17.78 8.15
N GLU A 135 -0.39 17.67 8.96
CA GLU A 135 -0.48 17.28 10.38
C GLU A 135 -1.15 15.91 10.54
N THR A 136 -0.76 14.94 9.71
CA THR A 136 -1.24 13.56 9.82
C THR A 136 -0.11 12.63 10.20
N HIS A 137 -0.37 11.77 11.18
CA HIS A 137 0.51 10.69 11.61
C HIS A 137 -0.25 9.36 11.61
N VAL A 138 0.37 8.32 11.04
CA VAL A 138 -0.13 6.95 11.05
C VAL A 138 0.85 6.12 11.86
N TRP A 139 0.36 5.47 12.92
CA TRP A 139 1.16 4.66 13.84
C TRP A 139 1.98 3.59 13.13
N PRO A 140 3.11 3.12 13.71
CA PRO A 140 3.80 1.93 13.23
C PRO A 140 2.85 0.72 13.19
N HIS A 141 2.64 0.15 12.01
CA HIS A 141 1.74 -0.99 11.81
C HIS A 141 2.27 -1.96 10.75
N CYS A 142 1.68 -3.16 10.71
CA CYS A 142 1.96 -4.16 9.68
C CYS A 142 0.66 -4.50 8.97
N GLY A 143 0.72 -4.66 7.65
CA GLY A 143 -0.32 -5.30 6.87
C GLY A 143 -0.54 -6.76 7.31
N PRO A 144 -1.70 -7.34 6.99
CA PRO A 144 -2.10 -8.63 7.56
C PRO A 144 -1.39 -9.85 6.93
N THR A 145 -0.71 -9.68 5.79
CA THR A 145 -0.26 -10.78 4.92
C THR A 145 1.05 -10.45 4.21
N ASN A 146 1.98 -11.40 4.11
CA ASN A 146 3.18 -11.28 3.25
C ASN A 146 2.93 -11.64 1.78
N CYS A 147 1.70 -12.05 1.43
CA CYS A 147 1.33 -12.47 0.08
C CYS A 147 1.13 -11.32 -0.93
N ARG A 148 1.37 -10.06 -0.55
CA ARG A 148 1.26 -8.90 -1.45
C ARG A 148 2.48 -8.00 -1.33
N LEU A 149 2.78 -7.29 -2.41
CA LEU A 149 3.61 -6.10 -2.36
C LEU A 149 2.73 -4.88 -2.60
N ARG A 150 3.06 -3.77 -1.95
CA ARG A 150 2.34 -2.51 -2.05
C ARG A 150 3.14 -1.52 -2.87
N ALA A 151 2.57 -1.09 -3.99
CA ALA A 151 3.16 -0.07 -4.85
C ALA A 151 2.44 1.27 -4.64
N HIS A 152 3.19 2.35 -4.41
CA HIS A 152 2.65 3.71 -4.34
C HIS A 152 3.19 4.53 -5.52
N LEU A 153 2.29 5.03 -6.38
CA LEU A 153 2.59 6.05 -7.38
C LEU A 153 2.33 7.44 -6.78
N GLY A 154 3.34 8.31 -6.77
CA GLY A 154 3.18 9.72 -6.36
C GLY A 154 2.37 10.52 -7.38
N LEU A 155 1.32 11.22 -6.94
CA LEU A 155 0.44 12.01 -7.83
C LEU A 155 0.48 13.51 -7.51
N VAL A 156 0.34 13.86 -6.24
CA VAL A 156 0.59 15.21 -5.69
C VAL A 156 1.40 15.03 -4.42
N VAL A 157 2.63 15.51 -4.40
CA VAL A 157 3.56 15.21 -3.29
C VAL A 157 4.21 16.49 -2.78
N PRO A 158 3.66 17.10 -1.72
CA PRO A 158 4.31 18.23 -1.07
C PRO A 158 5.55 17.79 -0.26
N PRO A 159 6.48 18.73 0.01
CA PRO A 159 7.58 18.48 0.93
C PRO A 159 7.06 18.13 2.33
N GLY A 160 7.87 17.44 3.13
CA GLY A 160 7.51 17.04 4.49
C GLY A 160 6.63 15.79 4.57
N THR A 161 6.55 14.98 3.51
CA THR A 161 5.84 13.70 3.51
C THR A 161 6.81 12.54 3.51
N HIS A 162 6.66 11.62 4.48
CA HIS A 162 7.62 10.56 4.73
C HIS A 162 6.93 9.22 5.00
N ILE A 163 7.60 8.15 4.61
CA ILE A 163 7.22 6.78 4.95
C ILE A 163 8.45 6.02 5.42
N ARG A 164 8.37 5.39 6.59
CA ARG A 164 9.37 4.45 7.08
C ARG A 164 8.87 3.03 6.84
N VAL A 165 9.72 2.16 6.31
CA VAL A 165 9.47 0.71 6.24
C VAL A 165 10.67 0.00 6.85
N ALA A 166 10.42 -0.74 7.92
CA ALA A 166 11.45 -1.23 8.84
C ALA A 166 12.38 -0.10 9.29
N GLU A 167 13.66 -0.16 8.93
CA GLU A 167 14.70 0.78 9.37
C GLU A 167 14.95 1.93 8.39
N LYS A 168 14.34 1.89 7.19
CA LYS A 168 14.63 2.87 6.13
C LYS A 168 13.43 3.77 5.88
N THR A 169 13.69 5.08 5.94
CA THR A 169 12.73 6.13 5.59
C THR A 169 12.93 6.58 4.15
N GLY A 170 11.84 6.74 3.43
CA GLY A 170 11.78 7.29 2.09
C GLY A 170 10.73 8.40 1.99
N THR A 171 10.57 8.90 0.77
CA THR A 171 9.53 9.86 0.40
C THR A 171 8.97 9.49 -0.97
N TRP A 172 7.87 10.13 -1.38
CA TRP A 172 7.31 9.95 -2.70
C TRP A 172 7.90 10.97 -3.68
N VAL A 173 7.87 10.65 -4.96
CA VAL A 173 8.18 11.58 -6.04
C VAL A 173 7.02 11.51 -7.03
N GLU A 174 6.54 12.66 -7.48
CA GLU A 174 5.47 12.72 -8.48
C GLU A 174 5.86 11.95 -9.75
N GLY A 175 4.95 11.10 -10.22
CA GLY A 175 5.16 10.24 -11.38
C GLY A 175 6.12 9.08 -11.17
N LYS A 176 6.53 8.78 -9.93
CA LYS A 176 7.39 7.63 -9.60
C LYS A 176 6.70 6.63 -8.69
N VAL A 177 6.97 5.36 -8.95
CA VAL A 177 6.50 4.24 -8.14
C VAL A 177 7.57 3.83 -7.14
N ILE A 178 7.21 3.83 -5.86
CA ILE A 178 7.94 3.10 -4.82
C ILE A 178 7.22 1.77 -4.53
N VAL A 179 7.97 0.73 -4.19
CA VAL A 179 7.41 -0.58 -3.84
C VAL A 179 7.99 -1.06 -2.52
N PHE A 180 7.11 -1.50 -1.63
CA PHE A 180 7.49 -2.05 -0.34
C PHE A 180 6.58 -3.23 0.03
N ASP A 181 7.07 -4.07 0.93
CA ASP A 181 6.27 -5.13 1.54
C ASP A 181 5.61 -4.57 2.80
N ASP A 182 4.29 -4.32 2.74
CA ASP A 182 3.55 -3.71 3.85
C ASP A 182 3.35 -4.68 5.03
N SER A 183 3.72 -5.97 4.90
CA SER A 183 3.80 -6.88 6.03
C SER A 183 4.94 -6.56 7.01
N PHE A 184 5.92 -5.77 6.56
CA PHE A 184 6.89 -5.12 7.43
C PHE A 184 6.26 -3.93 8.13
N GLU A 185 6.73 -3.66 9.35
CA GLU A 185 6.36 -2.46 10.09
C GLU A 185 6.63 -1.23 9.24
N HIS A 186 5.60 -0.41 9.09
CA HIS A 186 5.71 0.87 8.41
C HIS A 186 4.92 1.95 9.13
N GLU A 187 5.36 3.18 8.93
CA GLU A 187 4.89 4.38 9.63
C GLU A 187 4.91 5.55 8.65
N VAL A 188 3.94 6.46 8.75
CA VAL A 188 3.76 7.55 7.78
C VAL A 188 3.56 8.87 8.50
N TRP A 189 4.23 9.91 7.99
CA TRP A 189 4.08 11.29 8.46
C TRP A 189 3.76 12.22 7.31
N HIS A 190 2.90 13.19 7.61
CA HIS A 190 2.63 14.33 6.76
C HIS A 190 2.83 15.63 7.55
N ASN A 191 4.05 16.16 7.48
CA ASN A 191 4.46 17.42 8.13
C ASN A 191 4.49 18.61 7.14
N GLY A 192 4.00 18.41 5.92
CA GLY A 192 3.85 19.45 4.89
C GLY A 192 2.62 20.35 5.08
N THR A 193 2.40 21.27 4.14
CA THR A 193 1.38 22.34 4.23
C THR A 193 0.19 22.21 3.26
N SER A 194 0.27 21.30 2.28
CA SER A 194 -0.83 20.96 1.37
C SER A 194 -1.07 19.45 1.38
N PHE A 195 -2.15 18.95 0.77
CA PHE A 195 -2.43 17.52 0.79
C PHE A 195 -1.44 16.70 -0.05
N ARG A 196 -1.21 15.44 0.34
CA ARG A 196 -0.50 14.43 -0.44
C ARG A 196 -1.48 13.43 -1.04
N LEU A 197 -1.45 13.28 -2.36
CA LEU A 197 -2.22 12.28 -3.09
C LEU A 197 -1.29 11.23 -3.73
N VAL A 198 -1.60 9.95 -3.51
CA VAL A 198 -0.93 8.82 -4.15
C VAL A 198 -1.97 7.82 -4.68
N LEU A 199 -1.61 7.05 -5.70
CA LEU A 199 -2.31 5.82 -6.06
C LEU A 199 -1.60 4.65 -5.39
N ILE A 200 -2.33 3.88 -4.59
CA ILE A 200 -1.88 2.61 -4.01
C ILE A 200 -2.38 1.49 -4.92
N VAL A 201 -1.48 0.58 -5.32
CA VAL A 201 -1.78 -0.63 -6.07
C VAL A 201 -1.10 -1.81 -5.38
N ASP A 202 -1.89 -2.64 -4.71
CA ASP A 202 -1.41 -3.91 -4.19
C ASP A 202 -1.33 -4.93 -5.33
N VAL A 203 -0.23 -5.67 -5.38
CA VAL A 203 0.02 -6.75 -6.33
C VAL A 203 0.33 -8.04 -5.59
N TRP A 204 -0.05 -9.19 -6.14
CA TRP A 204 0.40 -10.48 -5.61
C TRP A 204 1.92 -10.51 -5.46
N HIS A 205 2.43 -11.13 -4.39
CA HIS A 205 3.86 -11.34 -4.23
C HIS A 205 4.40 -12.10 -5.47
N PRO A 206 5.53 -11.67 -6.08
CA PRO A 206 6.00 -12.24 -7.34
C PRO A 206 6.25 -13.75 -7.29
N ASP A 207 6.76 -14.23 -6.14
CA ASP A 207 7.08 -15.65 -5.94
C ASP A 207 5.84 -16.54 -5.70
N LEU A 208 4.63 -15.99 -5.64
CA LEU A 208 3.40 -16.80 -5.60
C LEU A 208 3.12 -17.39 -6.98
N THR A 209 2.89 -18.70 -7.00
CA THR A 209 2.43 -19.44 -8.17
C THR A 209 1.00 -19.02 -8.53
N LYS A 210 0.61 -19.28 -9.78
CA LYS A 210 -0.78 -19.08 -10.23
C LYS A 210 -1.79 -19.84 -9.37
N GLN A 211 -1.45 -21.08 -8.97
CA GLN A 211 -2.33 -21.91 -8.14
C GLN A 211 -2.55 -21.31 -6.75
N GLU A 212 -1.50 -20.80 -6.09
CA GLU A 212 -1.64 -20.12 -4.79
C GLU A 212 -2.47 -18.84 -4.91
N ARG A 213 -2.25 -18.04 -5.97
CA ARG A 213 -3.05 -16.82 -6.21
C ARG A 213 -4.54 -17.12 -6.36
N THR A 214 -4.90 -18.31 -6.86
CA THR A 214 -6.29 -18.77 -7.01
C THR A 214 -6.84 -19.52 -5.79
N SER A 215 -5.99 -20.12 -4.95
CA SER A 215 -6.43 -20.91 -3.79
C SER A 215 -6.47 -20.12 -2.47
N LEU A 216 -5.60 -19.12 -2.30
CA LEU A 216 -5.53 -18.34 -1.07
C LEU A 216 -6.85 -17.58 -0.81
N SER A 217 -7.36 -17.66 0.42
CA SER A 217 -8.56 -16.90 0.82
C SER A 217 -8.33 -15.38 0.73
N PRO A 218 -9.38 -14.61 0.41
CA PRO A 218 -9.36 -13.16 0.56
C PRO A 218 -9.15 -12.74 2.02
N ILE A 219 -8.60 -11.54 2.22
CA ILE A 219 -8.39 -10.92 3.55
C ILE A 219 -8.97 -9.52 3.56
#